data_AF-A0A1I2HW09-F1
#
_entry.id   AF-A0A1I2HW09-F1
#
_cell.length_a   1.000
_cell.length_b   1.000
_cell.length_c   1.000
_cell.angle_alpha   90.00
_cell.angle_beta   90.00
_cell.angle_gamma   90.00
#
_symmetry.space_group_name_H-M   'P 1'
#
loop_
_entity.id
_entity.type
_entity.pdbx_description
1 polymer ?
#
loop_
_entity_poly.entity_id
_entity_poly.type
_entity_poly.pdbx_seq_one_letter_code
_entity_poly.pdbx_strand_id
1 'polypeptide(L)'
;MTTDVATELAPQQRRRLGVEVWIVLGLTLGRSAVYAVLAIIDRLTADTPLRDQTTAINTSASPRPYVDLVYQLVGFAFALVPVALALFLLSEPGRSVLRRVGLDRARPLRDLGWGVALAAAVGLPGLAFWAAGRAMGITVQVQATTLDDHWWVVPVLILAALKNALVEEVIVVAYLMERLRDLRWGLPAAIATSAVLRGAYHLYQGIGPFFGNIAMGVLFAWFYQSRWGRRRVMPLVVAHTLMDVVAFVGYALLPFSLLEGLGLA
;
A
#
# COMPACT_ATOMS: atom_id res chain seq x y z
N MET A 1 20.63 -38.90 18.91
CA MET A 1 19.50 -38.06 19.36
C MET A 1 20.04 -36.65 19.56
N THR A 2 20.15 -35.88 18.47
CA THR A 2 20.58 -34.48 18.51
C THR A 2 19.33 -33.63 18.70
N THR A 3 19.10 -33.21 19.93
CA THR A 3 18.07 -32.21 20.25
C THR A 3 18.43 -30.92 19.53
N ASP A 4 17.60 -30.56 18.56
CA ASP A 4 17.61 -29.29 17.85
C ASP A 4 17.27 -28.20 18.87
N VAL A 5 18.28 -27.67 19.55
CA VAL A 5 18.14 -26.51 20.43
C VAL A 5 17.90 -25.33 19.50
N ALA A 6 16.63 -25.08 19.20
CA ALA A 6 16.18 -23.85 18.58
C ALA A 6 16.78 -22.69 19.37
N THR A 7 17.85 -22.11 18.83
CA THR A 7 18.66 -21.12 19.55
C THR A 7 17.78 -19.92 19.81
N GLU A 8 17.41 -19.73 21.07
CA GLU A 8 16.66 -18.56 21.49
C GLU A 8 17.46 -17.31 21.13
N LEU A 9 16.84 -16.34 20.45
CA LEU A 9 17.52 -15.09 20.12
C LEU A 9 18.09 -14.48 21.40
N ALA A 10 19.39 -14.16 21.39
CA ALA A 10 19.97 -13.46 22.52
C ALA A 10 19.18 -12.17 22.77
N PRO A 11 18.91 -11.78 24.03
CA PRO A 11 18.10 -10.60 24.33
C PRO A 11 18.54 -9.32 23.59
N GLN A 12 19.84 -9.17 23.35
CA GLN A 12 20.42 -8.06 22.58
C GLN A 12 19.99 -8.07 21.10
N GLN A 13 19.91 -9.26 20.48
CA GLN A 13 19.49 -9.42 19.08
C GLN A 13 18.00 -9.10 18.92
N ARG A 14 17.15 -9.61 19.83
CA ARG A 14 15.71 -9.30 19.84
C ARG A 14 15.47 -7.79 20.00
N ARG A 15 16.19 -7.14 20.92
CA ARG A 15 16.11 -5.67 21.12
C ARG A 15 16.52 -4.92 19.86
N ARG A 16 17.63 -5.32 19.22
CA ARG A 16 18.10 -4.68 17.97
C ARG A 16 17.05 -4.78 16.86
N LEU A 17 16.43 -5.95 16.66
CA LEU A 17 15.38 -6.13 15.66
C LEU A 17 14.14 -5.28 15.95
N GLY A 18 13.74 -5.18 17.23
CA GLY A 18 12.63 -4.30 17.62
C GLY A 18 12.91 -2.82 17.31
N VAL A 19 14.12 -2.34 17.63
CA VAL A 19 14.56 -0.97 17.29
C VAL A 19 14.62 -0.77 15.78
N GLU A 20 15.12 -1.75 15.03
CA GLU A 20 15.16 -1.69 13.57
C GLU A 20 13.76 -1.52 12.97
N VAL A 21 12.80 -2.36 13.38
CA VAL A 21 11.40 -2.26 12.93
C VAL A 21 10.82 -0.89 13.30
N TRP A 22 11.07 -0.41 14.53
CA TRP A 22 10.60 0.89 14.97
C TRP A 22 11.17 2.04 14.13
N ILE A 23 12.47 2.02 13.82
CA ILE A 23 13.12 3.02 12.97
C ILE A 23 12.55 2.98 11.54
N VAL A 24 12.46 1.80 10.93
CA VAL A 24 11.94 1.65 9.56
C VAL A 24 10.50 2.16 9.48
N LEU A 25 9.63 1.74 10.39
CA LEU A 25 8.24 2.20 10.41
C LEU A 25 8.15 3.70 10.74
N GLY A 26 8.96 4.20 11.67
CA GLY A 26 9.01 5.62 12.04
C GLY A 26 9.51 6.54 10.92
N LEU A 27 10.36 6.04 10.02
CA LEU A 27 10.77 6.76 8.81
C LEU A 27 9.72 6.70 7.69
N THR A 28 8.75 5.79 7.78
CA THR A 28 7.86 5.44 6.67
C THR A 28 6.38 5.41 7.10
N LEU A 29 5.70 4.27 6.94
CA LEU A 29 4.26 4.14 7.04
C LEU A 29 3.75 4.17 8.49
N GLY A 30 4.63 3.93 9.48
CA GLY A 30 4.32 4.20 10.89
C GLY A 30 4.15 5.69 11.16
N ARG A 31 5.01 6.54 10.58
CA ARG A 31 4.81 8.00 10.58
C ARG A 31 3.52 8.37 9.87
N SER A 32 3.26 7.83 8.68
CA SER A 32 2.01 8.08 7.95
C SER A 32 0.77 7.68 8.77
N ALA A 33 0.82 6.58 9.51
CA ALA A 33 -0.27 6.16 10.40
C ALA A 33 -0.55 7.17 11.52
N VAL A 34 0.50 7.71 12.16
CA VAL A 34 0.35 8.76 13.18
C VAL A 34 -0.32 10.01 12.59
N TYR A 35 0.17 10.49 11.44
CA TYR A 35 -0.44 11.65 10.77
C TYR A 35 -1.86 11.37 10.28
N ALA A 36 -2.17 10.14 9.87
CA ALA A 36 -3.50 9.77 9.44
C ALA A 36 -4.51 9.77 10.59
N VAL A 37 -4.09 9.33 11.79
CA VAL A 37 -4.90 9.45 13.01
C VAL A 37 -5.12 10.91 13.39
N LEU A 38 -4.08 11.74 13.35
CA LEU A 38 -4.22 13.17 13.62
C LEU A 38 -5.17 13.84 12.61
N ALA A 39 -5.03 13.52 11.33
CA ALA A 39 -5.88 14.05 10.27
C ALA A 39 -7.35 13.66 10.45
N ILE A 40 -7.67 12.41 10.82
CA ILE A 40 -9.08 12.04 11.01
C ILE A 40 -9.69 12.71 12.25
N ILE A 41 -8.90 12.89 13.32
CA ILE A 41 -9.37 13.60 14.52
C ILE A 41 -9.70 15.04 14.17
N ASP A 42 -8.78 15.75 13.51
CA ASP A 42 -8.95 17.13 13.05
C ASP A 42 -10.26 17.29 12.25
N ARG A 43 -10.49 16.40 11.28
CA ARG A 43 -11.69 16.42 10.44
C ARG A 43 -12.99 16.12 11.18
N LEU A 44 -12.95 15.22 12.17
CA LEU A 44 -14.12 14.88 12.98
C LEU A 44 -14.46 16.00 13.98
N THR A 45 -13.49 16.84 14.33
CA THR A 45 -13.69 18.00 15.21
C THR A 45 -13.99 19.30 14.46
N ALA A 46 -13.90 19.30 13.14
CA ALA A 46 -14.23 20.46 12.31
C ALA A 46 -15.75 20.65 12.15
N ASP A 47 -16.17 21.90 11.92
CA ASP A 47 -17.60 22.25 11.72
C ASP A 47 -18.18 21.62 10.44
N THR A 48 -17.32 21.29 9.47
CA THR A 48 -17.74 20.65 8.20
C THR A 48 -17.87 19.14 8.41
N PRO A 49 -19.03 18.52 8.11
CA PRO A 49 -19.20 17.07 8.24
C PRO A 49 -18.16 16.30 7.41
N LEU A 50 -17.67 15.16 7.91
CA LEU A 50 -16.64 14.35 7.24
C LEU A 50 -17.01 13.98 5.80
N ARG A 51 -18.30 13.75 5.53
CA ARG A 51 -18.79 13.44 4.18
C ARG A 51 -18.56 14.60 3.22
N ASP A 52 -18.56 15.84 3.67
CA ASP A 52 -18.48 17.03 2.83
C ASP A 52 -17.03 17.53 2.66
N GLN A 53 -16.04 16.76 3.14
CA GLN A 53 -14.61 17.05 3.03
C GLN A 53 -13.93 16.17 1.98
N THR A 54 -12.91 16.69 1.30
CA THR A 54 -12.16 15.96 0.26
C THR A 54 -10.67 15.87 0.60
N THR A 55 -9.97 14.91 -0.02
CA THR A 55 -8.51 14.78 0.08
C THR A 55 -7.94 14.33 -1.25
N ALA A 56 -6.98 15.09 -1.75
CA ALA A 56 -6.23 14.73 -2.94
C ALA A 56 -5.07 13.79 -2.58
N ILE A 57 -4.90 12.71 -3.35
CA ILE A 57 -3.82 11.73 -3.16
C ILE A 57 -2.59 12.14 -3.98
N ASN A 58 -2.80 12.53 -5.24
CA ASN A 58 -1.76 13.02 -6.14
C ASN A 58 -1.94 14.53 -6.34
N THR A 59 -1.14 15.32 -5.60
CA THR A 59 -1.21 16.77 -5.63
C THR A 59 -0.10 17.38 -6.47
N SER A 60 -0.43 18.46 -7.19
CA SER A 60 0.58 19.30 -7.84
C SER A 60 1.39 20.04 -6.79
N ALA A 61 2.71 20.01 -6.92
CA ALA A 61 3.65 20.77 -6.10
C ALA A 61 3.97 22.14 -6.72
N SER A 62 3.68 22.35 -8.00
CA SER A 62 4.00 23.58 -8.72
C SER A 62 3.03 23.85 -9.87
N PRO A 63 2.56 25.09 -10.07
CA PRO A 63 1.77 25.45 -11.24
C PRO A 63 2.59 25.47 -12.54
N ARG A 64 3.93 25.38 -12.46
CA ARG A 64 4.81 25.25 -13.63
C ARG A 64 4.96 23.77 -13.98
N PRO A 65 4.52 23.31 -15.17
CA PRO A 65 4.31 21.90 -15.45
C PRO A 65 5.59 21.06 -15.42
N TYR A 66 6.69 21.55 -16.02
CA TYR A 66 7.95 20.81 -16.00
C TYR A 66 8.64 20.83 -14.64
N VAL A 67 8.41 21.88 -13.83
CA VAL A 67 8.90 21.91 -12.45
C VAL A 67 8.11 20.90 -11.61
N ASP A 68 6.80 20.81 -11.81
CA ASP A 68 5.96 19.81 -11.15
C ASP A 68 6.39 18.39 -11.54
N LEU A 69 6.57 18.10 -12.83
CA LEU A 69 7.07 16.81 -13.30
C LEU A 69 8.39 16.41 -12.60
N VAL A 70 9.33 17.35 -12.44
CA VAL A 70 10.57 17.10 -11.69
C VAL A 70 10.28 16.75 -10.22
N TYR A 71 9.39 17.50 -9.54
CA TYR A 71 8.97 17.16 -8.17
C TYR A 71 8.34 15.77 -8.08
N GLN A 72 7.49 15.38 -9.04
CA GLN A 72 6.86 14.06 -9.06
C GLN A 72 7.91 12.94 -9.22
N LEU A 73 8.86 13.10 -10.15
CA LEU A 73 9.92 12.11 -10.40
C LEU A 73 10.92 12.00 -9.25
N VAL A 74 11.31 13.12 -8.66
CA VAL A 74 12.21 13.16 -7.50
C VAL A 74 11.51 12.59 -6.27
N GLY A 75 10.24 12.93 -6.06
CA GLY A 75 9.39 12.36 -5.02
C GLY A 75 9.26 10.84 -5.15
N PHE A 76 9.05 10.34 -6.37
CA PHE A 76 9.10 8.91 -6.68
C PHE A 76 10.43 8.28 -6.27
N ALA A 77 11.56 8.85 -6.71
CA ALA A 77 12.89 8.30 -6.43
C ALA A 77 13.19 8.25 -4.92
N PHE A 78 12.91 9.33 -4.19
CA PHE A 78 13.14 9.37 -2.74
C PHE A 78 12.21 8.44 -1.95
N ALA A 79 10.98 8.22 -2.43
CA ALA A 79 10.08 7.24 -1.82
C ALA A 79 10.60 5.80 -1.91
N LEU A 80 11.51 5.48 -2.84
CA LEU A 80 12.14 4.16 -2.94
C LEU A 80 13.34 3.98 -2.00
N VAL A 81 13.87 5.05 -1.41
CA VAL A 81 15.02 4.95 -0.48
C VAL A 81 14.69 4.12 0.77
N PRO A 82 13.53 4.31 1.43
CA PRO A 82 13.16 3.45 2.55
C PRO A 82 12.88 2.00 2.14
N VAL A 83 12.40 1.76 0.92
CA VAL A 83 12.26 0.40 0.37
C VAL A 83 13.63 -0.26 0.25
N ALA A 84 14.62 0.46 -0.31
CA ALA A 84 16.00 -0.01 -0.39
C ALA A 84 16.59 -0.27 1.01
N LEU A 85 16.31 0.59 1.99
CA LEU A 85 16.73 0.38 3.38
C LEU A 85 16.12 -0.90 3.98
N ALA A 86 14.82 -1.14 3.81
CA ALA A 86 14.16 -2.33 4.31
C ALA A 86 14.75 -3.62 3.69
N LEU A 87 15.02 -3.60 2.37
CA LEU A 87 15.69 -4.70 1.67
C LEU A 87 17.15 -4.85 2.13
N PHE A 88 17.87 -3.76 2.33
CA PHE A 88 19.25 -3.81 2.84
C PHE A 88 19.31 -4.46 4.22
N LEU A 89 18.38 -4.11 5.12
CA LEU A 89 18.32 -4.68 6.46
C LEU A 89 17.98 -6.19 6.44
N LEU A 90 17.13 -6.63 5.51
CA LEU A 90 16.84 -8.06 5.30
C LEU A 90 17.95 -8.84 4.58
N SER A 91 18.97 -8.15 4.06
CA SER A 91 20.03 -8.80 3.31
C SER A 91 20.93 -9.65 4.22
N GLU A 92 21.36 -10.80 3.69
CA GLU A 92 22.29 -11.72 4.35
C GLU A 92 23.49 -11.92 3.42
N PRO A 93 24.72 -12.02 3.96
CA PRO A 93 25.90 -12.30 3.15
C PRO A 93 25.71 -13.53 2.25
N GLY A 94 25.99 -13.38 0.96
CA GLY A 94 25.91 -14.47 -0.03
C GLY A 94 24.50 -14.86 -0.49
N ARG A 95 23.44 -14.17 -0.03
CA ARG A 95 22.04 -14.44 -0.46
C ARG A 95 21.40 -13.20 -1.07
N SER A 96 20.68 -13.40 -2.16
CA SER A 96 19.92 -12.31 -2.81
C SER A 96 18.66 -12.00 -2.00
N VAL A 97 18.59 -10.80 -1.43
CA VAL A 97 17.41 -10.34 -0.69
C VAL A 97 16.17 -10.21 -1.58
N LEU A 98 16.36 -9.80 -2.83
CA LEU A 98 15.27 -9.73 -3.81
C LEU A 98 14.64 -11.11 -4.03
N ARG A 99 15.44 -12.17 -4.10
CA ARG A 99 14.93 -13.54 -4.18
C ARG A 99 14.29 -14.01 -2.87
N ARG A 100 14.81 -13.58 -1.71
CA ARG A 100 14.27 -13.92 -0.38
C ARG A 100 12.81 -13.47 -0.23
N VAL A 101 12.49 -12.25 -0.64
CA VAL A 101 11.12 -11.70 -0.57
C VAL A 101 10.34 -11.86 -1.89
N GLY A 102 10.93 -12.55 -2.86
CA GLY A 102 10.39 -12.75 -4.19
C GLY A 102 10.05 -11.47 -4.95
N LEU A 103 10.83 -10.39 -4.73
CA LEU A 103 10.89 -9.17 -5.54
C LEU A 103 11.86 -9.39 -6.71
N ASP A 104 11.63 -10.44 -7.50
CA ASP A 104 12.50 -10.87 -8.59
C ASP A 104 11.69 -11.26 -9.84
N ARG A 105 12.38 -11.48 -10.96
CA ARG A 105 11.76 -11.88 -12.24
C ARG A 105 11.73 -13.39 -12.47
N ALA A 106 11.76 -14.22 -11.42
CA ALA A 106 11.84 -15.67 -11.57
C ALA A 106 10.53 -16.29 -12.09
N ARG A 107 9.37 -15.66 -11.87
CA ARG A 107 8.04 -16.21 -12.22
C ARG A 107 7.07 -15.16 -12.77
N PRO A 108 7.44 -14.37 -13.80
CA PRO A 108 6.74 -13.15 -14.18
C PRO A 108 5.27 -13.39 -14.57
N LEU A 109 4.99 -14.39 -15.41
CA LEU A 109 3.62 -14.68 -15.85
C LEU A 109 2.72 -15.15 -14.69
N ARG A 110 3.27 -15.94 -13.77
CA ARG A 110 2.53 -16.43 -12.62
C ARG A 110 2.31 -15.33 -11.59
N ASP A 111 3.31 -14.48 -11.39
CA ASP A 111 3.20 -13.35 -10.48
C ASP A 111 2.19 -12.33 -11.03
N LEU A 112 2.17 -12.11 -12.35
CA LEU A 112 1.14 -11.32 -13.03
C LEU A 112 -0.25 -11.95 -12.89
N GLY A 113 -0.41 -13.25 -13.16
CA GLY A 113 -1.69 -13.93 -13.05
C GLY A 113 -2.29 -13.88 -11.64
N TRP A 114 -1.47 -14.09 -10.61
CA TRP A 114 -1.90 -13.90 -9.22
C TRP A 114 -2.17 -12.44 -8.90
N GLY A 115 -1.37 -11.51 -9.41
CA GLY A 115 -1.60 -10.08 -9.22
C GLY A 115 -2.94 -9.63 -9.77
N VAL A 116 -3.30 -10.06 -10.98
CA VAL A 116 -4.61 -9.78 -11.58
C VAL A 116 -5.74 -10.40 -10.76
N ALA A 117 -5.60 -11.66 -10.33
CA ALA A 117 -6.63 -12.32 -9.52
C ALA A 117 -6.85 -11.64 -8.17
N LEU A 118 -5.77 -11.23 -7.49
CA LEU A 118 -5.83 -10.50 -6.22
C LEU A 118 -6.41 -9.09 -6.40
N ALA A 119 -6.02 -8.39 -7.48
CA ALA A 119 -6.59 -7.09 -7.82
C ALA A 119 -8.09 -7.19 -8.08
N ALA A 120 -8.57 -8.22 -8.80
CA ALA A 120 -9.99 -8.44 -9.01
C ALA A 120 -10.73 -8.78 -7.70
N ALA A 121 -10.13 -9.62 -6.85
CA ALA A 121 -10.72 -10.05 -5.59
C ALA A 121 -10.92 -8.89 -4.59
N VAL A 122 -10.10 -7.85 -4.66
CA VAL A 122 -10.19 -6.66 -3.79
C VAL A 122 -10.92 -5.52 -4.51
N GLY A 123 -10.52 -5.24 -5.74
CA GLY A 123 -11.02 -4.11 -6.54
C GLY A 123 -12.47 -4.24 -6.96
N LEU A 124 -12.94 -5.43 -7.38
CA LEU A 124 -14.34 -5.59 -7.81
C LEU A 124 -15.34 -5.37 -6.65
N PRO A 125 -15.16 -5.95 -5.45
CA PRO A 125 -15.99 -5.59 -4.31
C PRO A 125 -15.91 -4.11 -3.95
N GLY A 126 -14.71 -3.51 -4.00
CA GLY A 126 -14.52 -2.08 -3.74
C GLY A 126 -15.31 -1.19 -4.69
N LEU A 127 -15.26 -1.49 -6.00
CA LEU A 127 -16.06 -0.80 -7.01
C LEU A 127 -17.56 -0.99 -6.80
N ALA A 128 -17.99 -2.20 -6.43
CA ALA A 128 -19.40 -2.48 -6.14
C ALA A 128 -19.90 -1.68 -4.92
N PHE A 129 -19.13 -1.63 -3.83
CA PHE A 129 -19.47 -0.81 -2.65
C PHE A 129 -19.51 0.67 -2.98
N TRP A 130 -18.54 1.16 -3.77
CA TRP A 130 -18.54 2.55 -4.22
C TRP A 130 -19.78 2.88 -5.07
N ALA A 131 -20.11 2.04 -6.04
CA ALA A 131 -21.29 2.23 -6.90
C ALA A 131 -22.60 2.17 -6.11
N ALA A 132 -22.73 1.24 -5.17
CA ALA A 132 -23.89 1.16 -4.27
C ALA A 132 -24.00 2.39 -3.37
N GLY A 133 -22.88 2.87 -2.82
CA GLY A 133 -22.84 4.09 -2.02
C GLY A 133 -23.28 5.32 -2.81
N ARG A 134 -22.91 5.40 -4.11
CA ARG A 134 -23.31 6.49 -5.01
C ARG A 134 -24.80 6.43 -5.28
N ALA A 135 -25.33 5.26 -5.61
CA ALA A 135 -26.76 5.04 -5.83
C ALA A 135 -27.61 5.37 -4.59
N MET A 136 -27.06 5.19 -3.39
CA MET A 136 -27.74 5.51 -2.12
C MET A 136 -27.50 6.97 -1.64
N GLY A 137 -26.69 7.77 -2.33
CA GLY A 137 -26.37 9.15 -1.95
C GLY A 137 -25.50 9.27 -0.69
N ILE A 138 -24.74 8.23 -0.34
CA ILE A 138 -23.94 8.16 0.90
C ILE A 138 -22.44 8.41 0.64
N THR A 139 -21.97 8.25 -0.60
CA THR A 139 -20.56 8.50 -0.98
C THR A 139 -20.38 9.76 -1.81
N VAL A 140 -19.42 10.59 -1.40
CA VAL A 140 -19.04 11.84 -2.09
C VAL A 140 -18.07 11.62 -3.25
N GLN A 141 -17.91 12.65 -4.09
CA GLN A 141 -16.98 12.64 -5.21
C GLN A 141 -15.52 12.66 -4.70
N VAL A 142 -14.75 11.65 -5.09
CA VAL A 142 -13.32 11.56 -4.78
C VAL A 142 -12.53 12.20 -5.92
N GLN A 143 -11.73 13.23 -5.63
CA GLN A 143 -10.74 13.75 -6.58
C GLN A 143 -9.46 12.90 -6.50
N ALA A 144 -9.26 12.02 -7.48
CA ALA A 144 -8.12 11.11 -7.52
C ALA A 144 -6.77 11.83 -7.77
N THR A 145 -6.81 12.97 -8.47
CA THR A 145 -5.64 13.79 -8.81
C THR A 145 -6.06 15.25 -8.97
N THR A 146 -5.12 16.16 -8.71
CA THR A 146 -5.24 17.61 -9.00
C THR A 146 -4.20 18.08 -10.01
N LEU A 147 -3.57 17.15 -10.74
CA LEU A 147 -2.63 17.45 -11.81
C LEU A 147 -3.35 18.01 -13.04
N ASP A 148 -2.82 19.09 -13.61
CA ASP A 148 -3.32 19.70 -14.84
C ASP A 148 -3.11 18.79 -16.06
N ASP A 149 -4.01 18.87 -17.06
CA ASP A 149 -4.01 17.97 -18.21
C ASP A 149 -2.73 18.13 -19.08
N HIS A 150 -1.81 17.17 -18.91
CA HIS A 150 -0.56 17.07 -19.65
C HIS A 150 -0.27 15.63 -20.05
N TRP A 151 0.47 15.45 -21.15
CA TRP A 151 0.83 14.12 -21.66
C TRP A 151 1.55 13.22 -20.62
N TRP A 152 2.25 13.83 -19.67
CA TRP A 152 3.02 13.12 -18.64
C TRP A 152 2.19 12.76 -17.40
N VAL A 153 0.95 13.26 -17.25
CA VAL A 153 0.10 12.97 -16.08
C VAL A 153 -0.16 11.47 -15.94
N VAL A 154 -0.66 10.83 -16.99
CA VAL A 154 -0.96 9.39 -16.96
C VAL A 154 0.31 8.55 -16.65
N PRO A 155 1.46 8.77 -17.32
CA PRO A 155 2.73 8.15 -16.94
C PRO A 155 3.11 8.36 -15.47
N VAL A 156 2.98 9.59 -14.95
CA VAL A 156 3.30 9.91 -13.55
C VAL A 156 2.34 9.22 -12.58
N LEU A 157 1.05 9.13 -12.90
CA LEU A 157 0.07 8.42 -12.07
C LEU A 157 0.35 6.91 -12.03
N ILE A 158 0.79 6.31 -13.14
CA ILE A 158 1.24 4.90 -13.16
C ILE A 158 2.50 4.73 -12.30
N LEU A 159 3.44 5.66 -12.36
CA LEU A 159 4.61 5.65 -11.47
C LEU A 159 4.22 5.84 -10.01
N ALA A 160 3.26 6.71 -9.70
CA ALA A 160 2.73 6.92 -8.36
C ALA A 160 2.06 5.64 -7.81
N ALA A 161 1.28 4.95 -8.63
CA ALA A 161 0.68 3.65 -8.29
C ALA A 161 1.75 2.60 -8.00
N LEU A 162 2.76 2.49 -8.86
CA LEU A 162 3.88 1.57 -8.64
C LEU A 162 4.68 1.92 -7.38
N LYS A 163 4.91 3.21 -7.13
CA LYS A 163 5.58 3.71 -5.93
C LYS A 163 4.83 3.29 -4.66
N ASN A 164 3.52 3.55 -4.60
CA ASN A 164 2.69 3.15 -3.45
C ASN A 164 2.76 1.64 -3.23
N ALA A 165 2.59 0.86 -4.30
CA ALA A 165 2.69 -0.59 -4.25
C ALA A 165 4.07 -1.07 -3.74
N LEU A 166 5.17 -0.51 -4.23
CA LEU A 166 6.51 -0.89 -3.76
C LEU A 166 6.72 -0.52 -2.29
N VAL A 167 6.33 0.69 -1.89
CA VAL A 167 6.48 1.17 -0.51
C VAL A 167 5.67 0.31 0.45
N GLU A 168 4.38 0.11 0.17
CA GLU A 168 3.49 -0.60 1.07
C GLU A 168 3.75 -2.10 1.07
N GLU A 169 3.84 -2.74 -0.10
CA GLU A 169 3.99 -4.20 -0.15
C GLU A 169 5.36 -4.66 0.33
N VAL A 170 6.43 -3.93 0.01
CA VAL A 170 7.77 -4.32 0.48
C VAL A 170 7.95 -4.03 1.96
N ILE A 171 7.45 -2.91 2.49
CA ILE A 171 7.69 -2.56 3.90
C ILE A 171 6.68 -3.27 4.82
N VAL A 172 5.39 -3.19 4.53
CA VAL A 172 4.32 -3.64 5.43
C VAL A 172 4.08 -5.13 5.30
N VAL A 173 4.19 -5.69 4.08
CA VAL A 173 3.96 -7.12 3.87
C VAL A 173 5.26 -7.89 3.91
N ALA A 174 6.25 -7.59 3.06
CA ALA A 174 7.47 -8.40 3.04
C ALA A 174 8.35 -8.15 4.29
N TYR A 175 8.87 -6.95 4.48
CA TYR A 175 9.80 -6.61 5.56
C TYR A 175 9.22 -6.87 6.94
N LEU A 176 8.06 -6.29 7.25
CA LEU A 176 7.46 -6.41 8.56
C LEU A 176 7.09 -7.87 8.88
N MET A 177 6.52 -8.64 7.94
CA MET A 177 6.20 -10.04 8.20
C MET A 177 7.45 -10.88 8.44
N GLU A 178 8.52 -10.68 7.67
CA GLU A 178 9.80 -11.37 7.92
C GLU A 178 10.36 -11.00 9.31
N ARG A 179 10.35 -9.71 9.68
CA ARG A 179 10.86 -9.27 10.98
C ARG A 179 10.03 -9.71 12.18
N LEU A 180 8.71 -9.71 12.07
CA LEU A 180 7.85 -10.22 13.14
C LEU A 180 8.06 -11.72 13.34
N ARG A 181 8.32 -12.48 12.27
CA ARG A 181 8.73 -13.89 12.37
C ARG A 181 10.10 -14.06 13.00
N ASP A 182 11.09 -13.24 12.62
CA ASP A 182 12.42 -13.24 13.25
C ASP A 182 12.27 -12.98 14.77
N LEU A 183 11.36 -12.09 15.16
CA LEU A 183 11.00 -11.82 16.57
C LEU A 183 10.17 -12.95 17.24
N ARG A 184 9.83 -14.02 16.51
CA ARG A 184 9.03 -15.19 16.92
C ARG A 184 7.55 -14.86 17.20
N TRP A 185 6.97 -13.86 16.54
CA TRP A 185 5.54 -13.62 16.59
C TRP A 185 4.78 -14.76 15.89
N GLY A 186 3.63 -15.14 16.46
CA GLY A 186 2.72 -16.09 15.82
C GLY A 186 2.16 -15.52 14.50
N LEU A 187 1.89 -16.40 13.54
CA LEU A 187 1.40 -16.00 12.22
C LEU A 187 0.13 -15.13 12.28
N PRO A 188 -0.90 -15.43 13.11
CA PRO A 188 -2.08 -14.57 13.22
C PRO A 188 -1.74 -13.16 13.71
N ALA A 189 -0.85 -13.04 14.71
CA ALA A 189 -0.43 -11.75 15.24
C ALA A 189 0.34 -10.94 14.19
N ALA A 190 1.24 -11.57 13.44
CA ALA A 190 1.98 -10.90 12.37
C ALA A 190 1.05 -10.37 11.26
N ILE A 191 0.08 -11.18 10.82
CA ILE A 191 -0.93 -10.77 9.83
C ILE A 191 -1.76 -9.60 10.38
N ALA A 192 -2.24 -9.70 11.62
CA ALA A 192 -3.03 -8.65 12.24
C ALA A 192 -2.25 -7.33 12.34
N THR A 193 -0.99 -7.36 12.78
CA THR A 193 -0.13 -6.16 12.84
C THR A 193 0.09 -5.55 11.46
N SER A 194 0.40 -6.36 10.44
CA SER A 194 0.54 -5.89 9.06
C SER A 194 -0.76 -5.23 8.54
N ALA A 195 -1.91 -5.86 8.79
CA ALA A 195 -3.20 -5.40 8.30
C ALA A 195 -3.68 -4.13 9.02
N VAL A 196 -3.55 -4.07 10.34
CA VAL A 196 -3.95 -2.91 11.14
C VAL A 196 -3.04 -1.72 10.84
N LEU A 197 -1.73 -1.93 10.67
CA LEU A 197 -0.83 -0.87 10.24
C LEU A 197 -1.28 -0.30 8.89
N ARG A 198 -1.65 -1.17 7.94
CA ARG A 198 -2.20 -0.75 6.64
C ARG A 198 -3.45 0.10 6.79
N GLY A 199 -4.45 -0.39 7.51
CA GLY A 199 -5.64 0.42 7.81
C GLY A 199 -5.27 1.77 8.39
N ALA A 200 -4.39 1.79 9.41
CA ALA A 200 -4.04 3.00 10.15
C ALA A 200 -3.47 4.12 9.28
N TYR A 201 -2.54 3.84 8.35
CA TYR A 201 -2.04 4.88 7.46
C TYR A 201 -2.99 5.27 6.32
N HIS A 202 -4.12 4.58 6.17
CA HIS A 202 -5.23 4.97 5.29
C HIS A 202 -6.40 5.63 6.03
N LEU A 203 -6.34 5.76 7.35
CA LEU A 203 -7.44 6.31 8.14
C LEU A 203 -7.80 7.77 7.76
N TYR A 204 -6.82 8.52 7.24
CA TYR A 204 -7.04 9.87 6.71
C TYR A 204 -7.99 9.90 5.51
N GLN A 205 -8.25 8.77 4.85
CA GLN A 205 -9.22 8.70 3.74
C GLN A 205 -10.65 8.46 4.25
N GLY A 206 -10.82 8.18 5.56
CA GLY A 206 -12.10 7.92 6.21
C GLY A 206 -12.25 6.46 6.68
N ILE A 207 -13.39 6.19 7.32
CA ILE A 207 -13.67 4.89 7.98
C ILE A 207 -13.80 3.74 6.98
N GLY A 208 -14.43 3.99 5.81
CA GLY A 208 -14.57 2.98 4.76
C GLY A 208 -13.21 2.49 4.22
N PRO A 209 -12.35 3.40 3.71
CA PRO A 209 -11.00 3.06 3.29
C PRO A 209 -10.15 2.41 4.38
N PHE A 210 -10.28 2.81 5.65
CA PHE A 210 -9.61 2.16 6.78
C PHE A 210 -9.91 0.65 6.84
N PHE A 211 -11.19 0.27 6.89
CA PHE A 211 -11.57 -1.14 6.97
C PHE A 211 -11.30 -1.91 5.67
N GLY A 212 -11.48 -1.28 4.51
CA GLY A 212 -11.11 -1.88 3.22
C GLY A 212 -9.62 -2.24 3.17
N ASN A 213 -8.77 -1.35 3.67
CA ASN A 213 -7.33 -1.56 3.73
C ASN A 213 -6.89 -2.58 4.79
N ILE A 214 -7.62 -2.72 5.90
CA ILE A 214 -7.43 -3.86 6.82
C ILE A 214 -7.74 -5.17 6.10
N ALA A 215 -8.87 -5.27 5.41
CA ALA A 215 -9.28 -6.48 4.71
C ALA A 215 -8.27 -6.88 3.62
N MET A 216 -7.84 -5.92 2.80
CA MET A 216 -6.77 -6.11 1.82
C MET A 216 -5.46 -6.53 2.50
N GLY A 217 -5.07 -5.87 3.59
CA GLY A 217 -3.87 -6.18 4.35
C GLY A 217 -3.86 -7.61 4.89
N VAL A 218 -5.00 -8.09 5.40
CA VAL A 218 -5.17 -9.50 5.83
C VAL A 218 -4.95 -10.44 4.64
N LEU A 219 -5.64 -10.20 3.52
CA LEU A 219 -5.54 -11.04 2.33
C LEU A 219 -4.10 -11.10 1.81
N PHE A 220 -3.42 -9.97 1.74
CA PHE A 220 -2.08 -9.86 1.17
C PHE A 220 -1.02 -10.49 2.09
N ALA A 221 -1.06 -10.21 3.39
CA ALA A 221 -0.16 -10.83 4.36
C ALA A 221 -0.39 -12.35 4.47
N TRP A 222 -1.64 -12.81 4.41
CA TRP A 222 -1.97 -14.22 4.32
C TRP A 222 -1.43 -14.85 3.03
N PHE A 223 -1.68 -14.22 1.87
CA PHE A 223 -1.24 -14.72 0.57
C PHE A 223 0.29 -14.84 0.53
N TYR A 224 1.01 -13.82 0.98
CA TYR A 224 2.47 -13.81 1.06
C TYR A 224 3.01 -15.04 1.82
N GLN A 225 2.41 -15.39 2.96
CA GLN A 225 2.86 -16.52 3.77
C GLN A 225 2.32 -17.88 3.33
N SER A 226 1.29 -17.88 2.50
CA SER A 226 0.63 -19.10 2.04
C SER A 226 1.51 -19.94 1.10
N ARG A 227 1.08 -21.19 0.89
CA ARG A 227 1.70 -22.11 -0.10
C ARG A 227 1.60 -21.60 -1.55
N TRP A 228 0.67 -20.68 -1.84
CA TRP A 228 0.47 -20.10 -3.16
C TRP A 228 1.42 -18.93 -3.39
N GLY A 229 1.50 -17.99 -2.44
CA GLY A 229 2.37 -16.82 -2.53
C GLY A 229 3.85 -17.13 -2.29
N ARG A 230 4.19 -18.12 -1.46
CA ARG A 230 5.58 -18.61 -1.24
C ARG A 230 6.57 -17.48 -0.92
N ARG A 231 6.15 -16.53 -0.08
CA ARG A 231 6.92 -15.33 0.30
C ARG A 231 7.38 -14.50 -0.89
N ARG A 232 6.53 -14.40 -1.91
CA ARG A 232 6.74 -13.52 -3.05
C ARG A 232 5.87 -12.30 -2.95
N VAL A 233 6.50 -11.14 -2.95
CA VAL A 233 5.84 -9.83 -2.90
C VAL A 233 5.41 -9.35 -4.30
N MET A 234 6.05 -9.82 -5.39
CA MET A 234 5.72 -9.39 -6.77
C MET A 234 4.22 -9.48 -7.13
N PRO A 235 3.49 -10.57 -6.82
CA PRO A 235 2.05 -10.62 -7.10
C PRO A 235 1.27 -9.52 -6.39
N LEU A 236 1.67 -9.17 -5.16
CA LEU A 236 1.04 -8.13 -4.37
C LEU A 236 1.33 -6.74 -4.95
N VAL A 237 2.59 -6.49 -5.34
CA VAL A 237 2.99 -5.24 -6.01
C VAL A 237 2.21 -5.05 -7.30
N VAL A 238 2.07 -6.10 -8.11
CA VAL A 238 1.25 -6.06 -9.33
C VAL A 238 -0.21 -5.78 -9.00
N ALA A 239 -0.79 -6.50 -8.03
CA ALA A 239 -2.19 -6.33 -7.66
C ALA A 239 -2.49 -4.89 -7.21
N HIS A 240 -1.67 -4.38 -6.30
CA HIS A 240 -1.79 -3.02 -5.78
C HIS A 240 -1.58 -1.99 -6.88
N THR A 241 -0.54 -2.12 -7.71
CA THR A 241 -0.32 -1.20 -8.84
C THR A 241 -1.53 -1.16 -9.76
N LEU A 242 -2.12 -2.31 -10.09
CA LEU A 242 -3.32 -2.36 -10.96
C LEU A 242 -4.52 -1.65 -10.32
N MET A 243 -4.75 -1.87 -9.02
CA MET A 243 -5.84 -1.21 -8.31
C MET A 243 -5.64 0.31 -8.24
N ASP A 244 -4.42 0.76 -7.93
CA ASP A 244 -4.08 2.19 -7.88
C ASP A 244 -4.15 2.83 -9.27
N VAL A 245 -3.72 2.15 -10.32
CA VAL A 245 -3.89 2.65 -11.70
C VAL A 245 -5.38 2.83 -12.03
N VAL A 246 -6.22 1.84 -11.69
CA VAL A 246 -7.68 1.96 -11.89
C VAL A 246 -8.25 3.13 -11.06
N ALA A 247 -7.79 3.31 -9.81
CA ALA A 247 -8.25 4.40 -8.96
C ALA A 247 -7.77 5.78 -9.43
N PHE A 248 -6.52 5.91 -9.89
CA PHE A 248 -5.93 7.20 -10.27
C PHE A 248 -6.31 7.61 -11.69
N VAL A 249 -6.33 6.65 -12.61
CA VAL A 249 -6.55 6.90 -14.04
C VAL A 249 -7.99 6.62 -14.44
N GLY A 250 -8.64 5.61 -13.84
CA GLY A 250 -10.01 5.23 -14.19
C GLY A 250 -11.01 6.38 -14.01
N TYR A 251 -10.89 7.17 -12.93
CA TYR A 251 -11.73 8.37 -12.76
C TYR A 251 -11.50 9.44 -13.83
N ALA A 252 -10.28 9.55 -14.36
CA ALA A 252 -9.96 10.50 -15.43
C ALA A 252 -10.41 10.01 -16.82
N LEU A 253 -10.61 8.70 -16.99
CA LEU A 253 -10.90 8.08 -18.29
C LEU A 253 -12.33 7.55 -18.44
N LEU A 254 -13.12 7.40 -17.37
CA LEU A 254 -14.52 6.98 -17.50
C LEU A 254 -15.34 8.11 -18.15
N PRO A 255 -15.87 7.91 -19.37
CA PRO A 255 -16.64 8.95 -20.03
C PRO A 255 -17.91 9.23 -19.23
N PHE A 256 -18.29 10.52 -19.15
CA PHE A 256 -19.49 10.97 -18.44
C PHE A 256 -20.73 10.16 -18.83
N SER A 257 -20.87 9.81 -20.12
CA SER A 257 -21.98 9.01 -20.65
C SER A 257 -22.04 7.58 -20.09
N LEU A 258 -20.91 6.97 -19.72
CA LEU A 258 -20.87 5.66 -19.07
C LEU A 258 -21.24 5.78 -17.59
N LEU A 259 -20.81 6.85 -16.92
CA LEU A 259 -21.20 7.13 -15.54
C LEU A 259 -22.70 7.44 -15.44
N GLU A 260 -23.23 8.24 -16.36
CA GLU A 260 -24.65 8.55 -16.48
C GLU A 260 -25.49 7.31 -16.79
N GLY A 261 -25.05 6.48 -17.75
CA GLY A 261 -25.72 5.22 -18.10
C GLY A 261 -25.74 4.18 -16.97
N LEU A 262 -24.82 4.30 -15.99
CA LEU A 262 -24.78 3.46 -14.79
C LEU A 262 -25.48 4.12 -13.58
N GLY A 263 -26.04 5.33 -13.72
CA GLY A 263 -26.65 6.08 -12.61
C GLY A 263 -25.64 6.56 -11.57
N LEU A 264 -24.38 6.75 -11.98
CA LEU A 264 -23.24 7.10 -11.13
C LEU A 264 -22.75 8.54 -11.33
N ALA A 265 -23.29 9.27 -12.31
CA ALA A 265 -23.00 10.69 -12.57
C ALA A 265 -23.58 11.58 -11.46
#